data_AF-A0A8T4QQM7-F1
#
_entry.id   AF-A0A8T4QQM7-F1
#
_cell.length_a   1.000
_cell.length_b   1.000
_cell.length_c   1.000
_cell.angle_alpha   90.00
_cell.angle_beta   90.00
_cell.angle_gamma   90.00
#
_symmetry.space_group_name_H-M   'P 1'
#
loop_
_entity.id
_entity.type
_entity.pdbx_description
1 polymer ?
#
loop_
_entity_poly.entity_id
_entity_poly.type
_entity_poly.pdbx_seq_one_letter_code
_entity_poly.pdbx_strand_id
1 'polypeptide(L)'
;MEKKGSFSFLAGVIILLIGAFAVISVITVFMLKASDKEVENLCRDSILIRAKTTLNVEGKEFKATPPLCNTINKKVSGKQEEVKKTFSDLAARCWWMWGEGKYEEIIASKNFLGKLGINTDNPCFICYAVALDEGPGFTSGNLVSSQELLDFTYATKYKKSGDQTYLQYLSYSEGPGRLLVLSHLQPGKAYGIAFAAKNKDDVTWYGSAAKIGGGLALAVAGGVGAAYTGGLSLKATFVGLGVASTAIFGSGVADANKLQTERDVSTIYIDELGSLNGYCYQGDLGGD
;
A
#
# COMPACT_ATOMS: atom_id res chain seq x y z
N MET A 1 -22.78 -15.51 59.86
CA MET A 1 -22.34 -14.70 58.71
C MET A 1 -21.78 -15.64 57.66
N GLU A 2 -22.61 -15.97 56.66
CA GLU A 2 -22.37 -17.02 55.69
C GLU A 2 -21.36 -16.61 54.61
N LYS A 3 -20.32 -17.44 54.45
CA LYS A 3 -19.26 -17.35 53.43
C LYS A 3 -19.63 -18.14 52.15
N LYS A 4 -20.92 -18.22 51.79
CA LYS A 4 -21.40 -19.05 50.65
C LYS A 4 -21.41 -18.34 49.29
N GLY A 5 -21.15 -17.04 49.23
CA GLY A 5 -21.14 -16.29 47.97
C GLY A 5 -19.87 -16.48 47.11
N SER A 6 -18.76 -16.95 47.69
CA SER A 6 -17.46 -16.96 46.99
C SER A 6 -17.29 -18.09 45.97
N PHE A 7 -17.98 -19.22 46.13
CA PHE A 7 -17.73 -20.41 45.31
C PHE A 7 -18.40 -20.31 43.93
N SER A 8 -19.65 -19.83 43.87
CA SER A 8 -20.38 -19.67 42.60
C SER A 8 -19.76 -18.59 41.69
N PHE A 9 -19.23 -17.52 42.27
CA PHE A 9 -18.52 -16.49 41.51
C PHE A 9 -17.23 -17.04 40.88
N LEU A 10 -16.44 -17.81 41.65
CA LEU A 10 -15.18 -18.40 41.18
C LEU A 10 -15.41 -19.42 40.04
N ALA A 11 -16.44 -20.26 40.14
CA ALA A 11 -16.80 -21.19 39.06
C ALA A 11 -17.19 -20.47 37.76
N GLY A 12 -17.95 -19.36 37.86
CA GLY A 12 -18.33 -18.55 36.70
C GLY A 12 -17.13 -17.91 35.99
N VAL A 13 -16.17 -17.36 36.75
CA VAL A 13 -14.94 -16.79 36.18
C VAL A 13 -14.10 -17.85 35.47
N ILE A 14 -13.99 -19.06 36.03
CA ILE A 14 -13.24 -20.16 35.40
C ILE A 14 -13.90 -20.56 34.07
N ILE A 15 -15.22 -20.70 34.01
CA ILE A 15 -15.93 -21.04 32.77
C ILE A 15 -15.74 -19.96 31.71
N LEU A 16 -15.83 -18.68 32.09
CA LEU A 16 -15.59 -17.55 31.18
C LEU A 16 -14.17 -17.58 30.61
N LEU A 17 -13.16 -17.82 31.46
CA LEU A 17 -11.76 -17.91 31.03
C LEU A 17 -11.53 -19.09 30.08
N ILE A 18 -12.08 -20.27 30.37
CA ILE A 18 -11.99 -21.44 29.49
C ILE A 18 -12.67 -21.14 28.15
N GLY A 19 -13.84 -20.50 28.17
CA GLY A 19 -14.55 -20.10 26.95
C GLY A 19 -13.74 -19.10 26.11
N ALA A 20 -13.18 -18.07 26.74
CA ALA A 20 -12.32 -17.11 26.06
C ALA A 20 -11.07 -17.77 25.47
N PHE A 21 -10.42 -18.66 26.23
CA PHE A 21 -9.22 -19.38 25.77
C PHE A 21 -9.52 -20.33 24.60
N ALA A 22 -10.68 -21.00 24.63
CA ALA A 22 -11.13 -21.84 23.52
C ALA A 22 -11.35 -21.02 22.25
N VAL A 23 -12.00 -19.85 22.36
CA VAL A 23 -12.21 -18.93 21.22
C VAL A 23 -10.87 -18.42 20.68
N ILE A 24 -9.97 -17.97 21.55
CA ILE A 24 -8.63 -17.50 21.16
C ILE A 24 -7.84 -18.61 20.45
N SER A 25 -7.86 -19.84 20.98
CA SER A 25 -7.14 -20.98 20.39
C SER A 25 -7.66 -21.33 18.99
N VAL A 26 -8.97 -21.23 18.79
CA VAL A 26 -9.56 -21.44 17.46
C VAL A 26 -9.11 -20.33 16.50
N ILE A 27 -9.17 -19.07 16.93
CA ILE A 27 -8.75 -17.93 16.11
C ILE A 27 -7.27 -18.03 15.72
N THR A 28 -6.37 -18.38 16.64
CA THR A 28 -4.94 -18.49 16.33
C THR A 28 -4.65 -19.61 15.34
N VAL A 29 -5.30 -20.77 15.46
CA VAL A 29 -5.14 -21.87 14.49
C VAL A 29 -5.66 -21.48 13.11
N PHE A 30 -6.79 -20.76 13.04
CA PHE A 30 -7.31 -20.25 11.77
C PHE A 30 -6.41 -19.19 11.15
N MET A 31 -5.85 -18.27 11.94
CA MET A 31 -4.92 -17.24 11.48
C MET A 31 -3.63 -17.85 10.91
N LEU A 32 -3.09 -18.89 11.54
CA LEU A 32 -1.85 -19.56 11.08
C LEU A 32 -2.03 -20.37 9.79
N LYS A 33 -3.26 -20.81 9.50
CA LYS A 33 -3.59 -21.58 8.29
C LYS A 33 -4.28 -20.75 7.21
N ALA A 34 -4.55 -19.48 7.49
CA ALA A 34 -5.22 -18.60 6.56
C ALA A 34 -4.39 -18.56 5.28
N SER A 35 -5.01 -18.96 4.18
CA SER A 35 -4.43 -18.76 2.86
C SER A 35 -4.14 -17.28 2.67
N ASP A 36 -3.12 -16.93 1.89
CA ASP A 36 -2.77 -15.50 1.72
C ASP A 36 -3.98 -14.68 1.25
N LYS A 37 -4.86 -15.29 0.45
CA LYS A 37 -6.09 -14.67 -0.04
C LYS A 37 -7.06 -14.31 1.09
N GLU A 38 -7.14 -15.13 2.14
CA GLU A 38 -7.97 -14.83 3.31
C GLU A 38 -7.36 -13.69 4.13
N VAL A 39 -6.04 -13.67 4.30
CA VAL A 39 -5.32 -12.56 4.96
C VAL A 39 -5.53 -11.25 4.19
N GLU A 40 -5.45 -11.29 2.86
CA GLU A 40 -5.73 -10.14 2.01
C GLU A 40 -7.17 -9.64 2.12
N ASN A 41 -8.14 -10.56 2.05
CA ASN A 41 -9.56 -10.22 2.19
C ASN A 41 -9.84 -9.60 3.55
N LEU A 42 -9.30 -10.19 4.63
CA LEU A 42 -9.46 -9.69 5.99
C LEU A 42 -8.86 -8.29 6.15
N CYS A 43 -7.66 -8.07 5.62
CA CYS A 43 -7.04 -6.74 5.60
C CYS A 43 -7.95 -5.75 4.87
N ARG A 44 -8.37 -6.06 3.63
CA ARG A 44 -9.25 -5.19 2.85
C ARG A 44 -10.55 -4.89 3.57
N ASP A 45 -11.23 -5.89 4.11
CA ASP A 45 -12.50 -5.71 4.81
C ASP A 45 -12.31 -4.84 6.06
N SER A 46 -11.20 -5.01 6.79
CA SER A 46 -10.87 -4.13 7.92
C SER A 46 -10.64 -2.68 7.50
N ILE A 47 -9.99 -2.46 6.34
CA ILE A 47 -9.80 -1.12 5.77
C ILE A 47 -11.15 -0.52 5.37
N LEU A 48 -12.01 -1.29 4.70
CA LEU A 48 -13.34 -0.84 4.28
C LEU A 48 -14.25 -0.53 5.48
N ILE A 49 -14.20 -1.34 6.54
CA ILE A 49 -14.94 -1.09 7.78
C ILE A 49 -14.40 0.17 8.44
N ARG A 50 -13.07 0.30 8.61
CA ARG A 50 -12.44 1.49 9.20
C ARG A 50 -12.79 2.77 8.44
N ALA A 51 -12.84 2.71 7.11
CA ALA A 51 -13.26 3.84 6.29
C ALA A 51 -14.73 4.23 6.55
N LYS A 52 -15.63 3.24 6.71
CA LYS A 52 -17.06 3.45 7.00
C LYS A 52 -17.35 3.87 8.44
N THR A 53 -16.48 3.53 9.40
CA THR A 53 -16.68 3.80 10.83
C THR A 53 -16.03 5.09 11.33
N THR A 54 -15.71 6.01 10.42
CA THR A 54 -15.28 7.37 10.80
C THR A 54 -16.46 8.10 11.41
N LEU A 55 -16.58 8.05 12.74
CA LEU A 55 -17.60 8.77 13.50
C LEU A 55 -17.05 10.13 13.90
N ASN A 56 -17.73 11.19 13.48
CA ASN A 56 -17.45 12.53 13.96
C ASN A 56 -18.29 12.78 15.21
N VAL A 57 -17.66 12.64 16.38
CA VAL A 57 -18.29 12.93 17.68
C VAL A 57 -17.60 14.18 18.23
N GLU A 58 -18.37 15.27 18.38
CA GLU A 58 -17.86 16.56 18.89
C GLU A 58 -16.67 17.14 18.11
N GLY A 59 -16.65 16.98 16.78
CA GLY A 59 -15.56 17.48 15.94
C GLY A 59 -14.27 16.64 16.02
N LYS A 60 -14.29 15.52 16.75
CA LYS A 60 -13.20 14.54 16.82
C LYS A 60 -13.59 13.31 16.00
N GLU A 61 -12.78 13.01 15.00
CA GLU A 61 -12.92 11.78 14.22
C GLU A 61 -12.36 10.60 15.02
N PHE A 62 -13.25 9.67 15.38
CA PHE A 62 -12.88 8.40 15.97
C PHE A 62 -12.96 7.30 14.92
N LYS A 63 -11.83 6.61 14.72
CA LYS A 63 -11.73 5.39 13.90
C LYS A 63 -11.83 4.20 14.83
N ALA A 64 -13.03 3.65 14.97
CA ALA A 64 -13.32 2.61 15.96
C ALA A 64 -12.64 1.27 15.67
N THR A 65 -12.23 1.02 14.42
CA THR A 65 -11.70 -0.28 13.99
C THR A 65 -10.22 -0.15 13.61
N PRO A 66 -9.29 -0.85 14.29
CA PRO A 66 -7.91 -0.93 13.84
C PRO A 66 -7.82 -1.68 12.49
N PRO A 67 -6.86 -1.33 11.61
CA PRO A 67 -6.60 -2.16 10.44
C PRO A 67 -6.10 -3.53 10.91
N LEU A 68 -6.70 -4.61 10.40
CA LEU A 68 -6.31 -6.00 10.66
C LEU A 68 -5.40 -6.48 9.51
N CYS A 69 -4.42 -5.65 9.16
CA CYS A 69 -3.50 -5.91 8.07
C CYS A 69 -2.15 -6.35 8.62
N ASN A 70 -1.60 -7.42 8.05
CA ASN A 70 -0.27 -7.94 8.36
C ASN A 70 0.61 -7.97 7.12
N THR A 71 1.91 -7.91 7.33
CA THR A 71 2.88 -8.12 6.26
C THR A 71 2.89 -9.58 5.86
N ILE A 72 2.60 -9.88 4.59
CA ILE A 72 2.55 -11.24 4.07
C ILE A 72 3.93 -11.61 3.52
N ASN A 73 4.56 -12.62 4.12
CA ASN A 73 5.85 -13.14 3.67
C ASN A 73 5.68 -14.00 2.42
N LYS A 74 6.44 -13.70 1.37
CA LYS A 74 6.43 -14.39 0.09
C LYS A 74 7.83 -14.86 -0.29
N LYS A 75 7.92 -16.08 -0.80
CA LYS A 75 9.10 -16.56 -1.52
C LYS A 75 8.78 -16.56 -3.01
N VAL A 76 9.65 -15.96 -3.80
CA VAL A 76 9.49 -15.85 -5.26
C VAL A 76 10.76 -16.39 -5.90
N SER A 77 10.60 -17.28 -6.87
CA SER A 77 11.65 -17.85 -7.69
C SER A 77 11.10 -18.04 -9.10
N GLY A 78 11.92 -17.91 -10.13
CA GLY A 78 11.48 -18.15 -11.51
C GLY A 78 12.31 -17.42 -12.54
N LYS A 79 11.79 -17.36 -13.77
CA LYS A 79 12.39 -16.53 -14.83
C LYS A 79 12.16 -15.04 -14.55
N GLN A 80 12.97 -14.17 -15.13
CA GLN A 80 12.81 -12.70 -14.99
C GLN A 80 11.38 -12.22 -15.28
N GLU A 81 10.73 -12.76 -16.31
CA GLU A 81 9.35 -12.40 -16.65
C GLU A 81 8.33 -12.82 -15.58
N GLU A 82 8.52 -13.99 -14.98
CA GLU A 82 7.67 -14.48 -13.89
C GLU A 82 7.87 -13.66 -12.61
N VAL A 83 9.11 -13.24 -12.34
CA VAL A 83 9.45 -12.33 -11.22
C VAL A 83 8.77 -10.98 -11.43
N LYS A 84 8.93 -10.34 -12.60
CA LYS A 84 8.28 -9.06 -12.93
C LYS A 84 6.77 -9.14 -12.79
N LYS A 85 6.17 -10.21 -13.33
CA LYS A 85 4.74 -10.46 -13.20
C LYS A 85 4.31 -10.63 -11.74
N THR A 86 5.06 -11.39 -10.96
CA THR A 86 4.73 -11.64 -9.55
C THR A 86 4.80 -10.37 -8.71
N PHE A 87 5.86 -9.57 -8.86
CA PHE A 87 5.96 -8.27 -8.18
C PHE A 87 4.83 -7.31 -8.59
N SER A 88 4.48 -7.26 -9.87
CA SER A 88 3.37 -6.45 -10.38
C SER A 88 2.01 -6.90 -9.83
N ASP A 89 1.78 -8.22 -9.76
CA ASP A 89 0.58 -8.81 -9.16
C ASP A 89 0.47 -8.48 -7.67
N LEU A 90 1.57 -8.55 -6.92
CA LEU A 90 1.62 -8.21 -5.50
C LEU A 90 1.42 -6.70 -5.26
N ALA A 91 1.99 -5.84 -6.10
CA ALA A 91 1.75 -4.39 -6.06
C ALA A 91 0.27 -4.04 -6.28
N ALA A 92 -0.35 -4.62 -7.32
CA ALA A 92 -1.78 -4.44 -7.60
C ALA A 92 -2.66 -4.97 -6.46
N ARG A 93 -2.30 -6.10 -5.87
CA ARG A 93 -2.98 -6.66 -4.69
C ARG A 93 -2.84 -5.76 -3.45
N CYS A 94 -1.65 -5.20 -3.21
CA CYS A 94 -1.42 -4.25 -2.13
C CYS A 94 -2.31 -3.01 -2.30
N TRP A 95 -2.36 -2.44 -3.50
CA TRP A 95 -3.25 -1.32 -3.84
C TRP A 95 -4.72 -1.65 -3.55
N TRP A 96 -5.18 -2.83 -3.99
CA TRP A 96 -6.53 -3.32 -3.76
C TRP A 96 -6.87 -3.51 -2.27
N MET A 97 -5.93 -4.04 -1.47
CA MET A 97 -6.12 -4.21 -0.02
C MET A 97 -6.35 -2.87 0.68
N TRP A 98 -5.68 -1.82 0.23
CA TRP A 98 -5.79 -0.46 0.77
C TRP A 98 -6.92 0.36 0.14
N GLY A 99 -7.88 -0.30 -0.51
CA GLY A 99 -9.06 0.35 -1.05
C GLY A 99 -8.78 1.25 -2.25
N GLU A 100 -7.72 0.93 -3.02
CA GLU A 100 -7.41 1.57 -4.31
C GLU A 100 -7.23 3.10 -4.18
N GLY A 101 -6.66 3.56 -3.06
CA GLY A 101 -6.41 4.97 -2.82
C GLY A 101 -7.66 5.82 -2.56
N LYS A 102 -8.86 5.22 -2.47
CA LYS A 102 -10.14 5.93 -2.22
C LYS A 102 -10.19 6.69 -0.89
N TYR A 103 -9.33 6.32 0.07
CA TYR A 103 -9.43 6.75 1.44
C TYR A 103 -8.15 7.46 1.87
N GLU A 104 -8.24 8.77 2.05
CA GLU A 104 -7.08 9.62 2.33
C GLU A 104 -6.52 9.45 3.75
N GLU A 105 -7.27 8.83 4.67
CA GLU A 105 -6.93 8.88 6.10
C GLU A 105 -6.83 7.52 6.80
N ILE A 106 -6.74 6.42 6.08
CA ILE A 106 -6.76 5.09 6.73
C ILE A 106 -5.57 4.96 7.72
N ILE A 107 -4.43 5.53 7.33
CA ILE A 107 -3.13 5.40 8.01
C ILE A 107 -2.88 6.53 9.02
N ALA A 108 -3.53 7.68 8.86
CA ALA A 108 -3.35 8.84 9.73
C ALA A 108 -3.97 8.60 11.11
N SER A 109 -3.18 8.05 12.04
CA SER A 109 -3.46 7.97 13.46
C SER A 109 -2.69 9.08 14.18
N LYS A 110 -2.98 10.35 13.89
CA LYS A 110 -2.34 11.50 14.57
C LYS A 110 -2.57 11.47 16.11
N ASN A 111 -3.57 10.73 16.62
CA ASN A 111 -3.97 10.82 18.04
C ASN A 111 -3.63 9.61 18.93
N PHE A 112 -3.51 8.38 18.41
CA PHE A 112 -3.26 7.21 19.26
C PHE A 112 -1.77 6.91 19.40
N LEU A 113 -1.05 6.78 18.28
CA LEU A 113 0.40 6.55 18.26
C LEU A 113 1.20 7.80 18.66
N GLY A 114 0.73 8.99 18.32
CA GLY A 114 1.34 10.25 18.75
C GLY A 114 1.39 10.43 20.27
N LYS A 115 0.41 9.87 21.01
CA LYS A 115 0.43 9.86 22.49
C LYS A 115 1.47 8.92 23.09
N LEU A 116 1.98 7.96 22.32
CA LEU A 116 3.07 7.07 22.72
C LEU A 116 4.45 7.63 22.32
N GLY A 117 4.53 8.88 21.86
CA GLY A 117 5.79 9.50 21.43
C GLY A 117 6.30 9.02 20.07
N ILE A 118 5.49 8.24 19.34
CA ILE A 118 5.80 7.77 17.99
C ILE A 118 5.29 8.83 17.02
N ASN A 119 6.15 9.81 16.74
CA ASN A 119 5.87 10.88 15.80
C ASN A 119 6.05 10.35 14.36
N THR A 120 5.00 9.75 13.79
CA THR A 120 5.04 9.27 12.40
C THR A 120 3.95 9.97 11.60
N ASP A 121 4.34 11.05 10.92
CA ASP A 121 3.54 11.64 9.88
C ASP A 121 3.37 10.60 8.75
N ASN A 122 2.22 9.92 8.75
CA ASN A 122 1.77 8.90 7.79
C ASN A 122 2.84 7.85 7.39
N PRO A 123 3.16 6.89 8.29
CA PRO A 123 4.07 5.80 7.94
C PRO A 123 3.43 4.93 6.86
N CYS A 124 4.18 4.57 5.83
CA CYS A 124 3.74 3.54 4.88
C CYS A 124 3.54 2.19 5.59
N PHE A 125 2.80 1.29 4.97
CA PHE A 125 2.57 -0.08 5.47
C PHE A 125 3.13 -1.10 4.48
N ILE A 126 3.95 -2.02 4.95
CA ILE A 126 4.51 -3.10 4.12
C ILE A 126 3.45 -4.20 3.94
N CYS A 127 2.83 -4.25 2.77
CA CYS A 127 1.88 -5.30 2.41
C CYS A 127 2.54 -6.67 2.27
N TYR A 128 3.71 -6.70 1.62
CA TYR A 128 4.43 -7.93 1.32
C TYR A 128 5.91 -7.79 1.64
N ALA A 129 6.48 -8.80 2.27
CA ALA A 129 7.92 -9.01 2.38
C ALA A 129 8.29 -10.20 1.49
N VAL A 130 9.00 -9.92 0.39
CA VAL A 130 9.28 -10.86 -0.69
C VAL A 130 10.76 -11.26 -0.64
N ALA A 131 11.04 -12.48 -0.22
CA ALA A 131 12.35 -13.10 -0.43
C ALA A 131 12.45 -13.59 -1.87
N LEU A 132 13.45 -13.10 -2.59
CA LEU A 132 13.66 -13.40 -3.99
C LEU A 132 14.80 -14.41 -4.15
N ASP A 133 14.44 -15.66 -4.45
CA ASP A 133 15.40 -16.76 -4.61
C ASP A 133 15.89 -16.84 -6.07
N GLU A 134 17.05 -17.49 -6.27
CA GLU A 134 17.54 -17.78 -7.62
C GLU A 134 16.59 -18.71 -8.39
N GLY A 135 16.52 -18.53 -9.70
CA GLY A 135 15.65 -19.31 -10.57
C GLY A 135 16.27 -19.57 -11.95
N PRO A 136 15.59 -20.35 -12.81
CA PRO A 136 16.08 -20.65 -14.16
C PRO A 136 16.30 -19.37 -14.97
N GLY A 137 17.56 -19.02 -15.23
CA GLY A 137 17.94 -17.79 -15.96
C GLY A 137 17.90 -16.50 -15.13
N PHE A 138 17.56 -16.59 -13.84
CA PHE A 138 17.58 -15.48 -12.89
C PHE A 138 18.58 -15.80 -11.77
N THR A 139 19.85 -15.59 -12.08
CA THR A 139 20.99 -15.81 -11.19
C THR A 139 21.58 -14.49 -10.73
N SER A 140 22.49 -14.51 -9.77
CA SER A 140 23.14 -13.31 -9.21
C SER A 140 23.73 -12.31 -10.23
N GLY A 141 24.00 -12.72 -11.47
CA GLY A 141 24.46 -11.83 -12.56
C GLY A 141 23.35 -11.19 -13.41
N ASN A 142 22.11 -11.65 -13.31
CA ASN A 142 20.97 -11.22 -14.13
C ASN A 142 19.93 -10.52 -13.25
N LEU A 143 20.08 -9.21 -13.05
CA LEU A 143 19.11 -8.40 -12.30
C LEU A 143 17.91 -7.98 -13.17
N VAL A 144 16.76 -7.72 -12.54
CA VAL A 144 15.67 -6.97 -13.17
C VAL A 144 15.83 -5.51 -12.76
N SER A 145 16.12 -4.65 -13.74
CA SER A 145 16.27 -3.22 -13.44
C SER A 145 14.93 -2.60 -13.04
N SER A 146 14.98 -1.52 -12.28
CA SER A 146 13.77 -0.82 -11.83
C SER A 146 12.95 -0.30 -13.00
N GLN A 147 13.65 0.17 -14.05
CA GLN A 147 13.03 0.58 -15.32
C GLN A 147 12.38 -0.61 -16.02
N GLU A 148 13.04 -1.76 -16.10
CA GLU A 148 12.47 -2.95 -16.73
C GLU A 148 11.19 -3.43 -16.03
N LEU A 149 11.17 -3.41 -14.69
CA LEU A 149 9.96 -3.73 -13.94
C LEU A 149 8.85 -2.70 -14.21
N LEU A 150 9.19 -1.42 -14.24
CA LEU A 150 8.25 -0.34 -14.52
C LEU A 150 7.69 -0.46 -15.95
N ASP A 151 8.53 -0.66 -16.95
CA ASP A 151 8.15 -0.88 -18.35
C ASP A 151 7.23 -2.09 -18.51
N PHE A 152 7.50 -3.16 -17.76
CA PHE A 152 6.61 -4.32 -17.71
C PHE A 152 5.22 -3.94 -17.17
N THR A 153 5.13 -3.09 -16.14
CA THR A 153 3.83 -2.61 -15.61
C THR A 153 3.09 -1.68 -16.58
N TYR A 154 3.82 -0.94 -17.42
CA TYR A 154 3.25 -0.12 -18.49
C TYR A 154 2.66 -0.98 -19.60
N ALA A 155 3.36 -2.04 -20.01
CA ALA A 155 3.00 -2.85 -21.19
C ALA A 155 2.00 -3.98 -20.89
N THR A 156 2.01 -4.53 -19.67
CA THR A 156 1.26 -5.77 -19.36
C THR A 156 -0.13 -5.49 -18.80
N LYS A 157 -1.15 -6.14 -19.39
CA LYS A 157 -2.54 -6.10 -18.92
C LYS A 157 -2.72 -6.79 -17.57
N TYR A 158 -3.42 -6.13 -16.64
CA TYR A 158 -3.81 -6.71 -15.38
C TYR A 158 -5.14 -7.46 -15.51
N LYS A 159 -5.10 -8.79 -15.48
CA LYS A 159 -6.26 -9.66 -15.76
C LYS A 159 -7.51 -9.36 -14.93
N LYS A 160 -7.36 -8.84 -13.70
CA LYS A 160 -8.50 -8.56 -12.82
C LYS A 160 -9.19 -7.21 -13.09
N SER A 161 -8.55 -6.30 -13.84
CA SER A 161 -9.09 -4.97 -14.15
C SER A 161 -9.55 -4.83 -15.62
N GLY A 162 -9.87 -5.95 -16.28
CA GLY A 162 -10.29 -5.95 -17.68
C GLY A 162 -9.14 -5.58 -18.62
N ASP A 163 -9.27 -4.45 -19.33
CA ASP A 163 -8.33 -4.02 -20.38
C ASP A 163 -7.17 -3.14 -19.89
N GLN A 164 -7.13 -2.79 -18.60
CA GLN A 164 -6.12 -1.91 -18.04
C GLN A 164 -4.78 -2.63 -17.83
N THR A 165 -3.67 -1.90 -18.03
CA THR A 165 -2.33 -2.35 -17.62
C THR A 165 -2.13 -2.24 -16.12
N TYR A 166 -1.11 -2.90 -15.56
CA TYR A 166 -0.83 -2.80 -14.12
C TYR A 166 -0.68 -1.35 -13.67
N LEU A 167 0.07 -0.54 -14.43
CA LEU A 167 0.25 0.86 -14.06
C LEU A 167 -1.05 1.66 -14.23
N GLN A 168 -1.83 1.42 -15.28
CA GLN A 168 -3.13 2.08 -15.44
C GLN A 168 -4.08 1.76 -14.28
N TYR A 169 -4.11 0.50 -13.86
CA TYR A 169 -4.88 0.08 -12.69
C TYR A 169 -4.39 0.82 -11.44
N LEU A 170 -3.09 0.81 -11.15
CA LEU A 170 -2.53 1.49 -9.98
C LEU A 170 -2.73 3.02 -10.00
N SER A 171 -2.78 3.64 -11.18
CA SER A 171 -2.82 5.10 -11.32
C SER A 171 -4.23 5.68 -11.39
N TYR A 172 -5.20 4.91 -11.91
CA TYR A 172 -6.53 5.40 -12.25
C TYR A 172 -7.68 4.55 -11.71
N SER A 173 -7.42 3.41 -11.07
CA SER A 173 -8.52 2.70 -10.39
C SER A 173 -8.95 3.52 -9.19
N GLU A 174 -10.07 4.24 -9.36
CA GLU A 174 -10.86 4.87 -8.30
C GLU A 174 -10.21 6.02 -7.52
N GLY A 175 -8.91 6.27 -7.70
CA GLY A 175 -8.17 7.39 -7.15
C GLY A 175 -6.81 7.55 -7.83
N PRO A 176 -6.19 8.74 -7.74
CA PRO A 176 -4.86 8.94 -8.30
C PRO A 176 -3.84 8.16 -7.47
N GLY A 177 -3.15 7.23 -8.13
CA GLY A 177 -2.07 6.46 -7.53
C GLY A 177 -0.75 6.60 -8.28
N ARG A 178 0.35 6.23 -7.63
CA ARG A 178 1.68 6.12 -8.25
C ARG A 178 2.35 4.80 -7.86
N LEU A 179 3.17 4.29 -8.77
CA LEU A 179 4.08 3.18 -8.52
C LEU A 179 5.52 3.69 -8.57
N LEU A 180 6.28 3.49 -7.50
CA LEU A 180 7.70 3.82 -7.42
C LEU A 180 8.50 2.54 -7.18
N VAL A 181 9.39 2.23 -8.12
CA VAL A 181 10.34 1.13 -8.00
C VAL A 181 11.70 1.73 -7.69
N LEU A 182 12.13 1.66 -6.44
CA LEU A 182 13.32 2.35 -5.95
C LEU A 182 14.60 1.52 -6.08
N SER A 183 14.45 0.19 -6.08
CA SER A 183 15.59 -0.74 -6.14
C SER A 183 15.48 -1.71 -7.31
N HIS A 184 16.65 -2.19 -7.76
CA HIS A 184 16.75 -3.27 -8.73
C HIS A 184 16.48 -4.61 -8.04
N LEU A 185 15.79 -5.53 -8.71
CA LEU A 185 15.54 -6.87 -8.16
C LEU A 185 16.71 -7.78 -8.49
N GLN A 186 17.33 -8.31 -7.44
CA GLN A 186 18.49 -9.19 -7.48
C GLN A 186 18.14 -10.46 -6.69
N PRO A 187 18.49 -11.65 -7.19
CA PRO A 187 18.35 -12.88 -6.42
C PRO A 187 19.13 -12.84 -5.10
N GLY A 188 18.65 -13.57 -4.10
CA GLY A 188 19.25 -13.63 -2.76
C GLY A 188 18.93 -12.43 -1.88
N LYS A 189 18.08 -11.49 -2.33
CA LYS A 189 17.66 -10.32 -1.55
C LYS A 189 16.19 -10.38 -1.15
N ALA A 190 15.85 -9.63 -0.11
CA ALA A 190 14.47 -9.43 0.34
C ALA A 190 14.00 -8.02 -0.03
N TYR A 191 12.78 -7.94 -0.56
CA TYR A 191 12.15 -6.71 -1.00
C TYR A 191 10.84 -6.51 -0.27
N GLY A 192 10.48 -5.27 0.01
CA GLY A 192 9.14 -4.93 0.51
C GLY A 192 8.30 -4.31 -0.61
N ILE A 193 7.00 -4.58 -0.56
CA ILE A 193 5.99 -3.86 -1.34
C ILE A 193 5.10 -3.14 -0.35
N ALA A 194 5.18 -1.82 -0.33
CA ALA A 194 4.52 -0.99 0.67
C ALA A 194 3.51 -0.03 0.03
N PHE A 195 2.45 0.25 0.77
CA PHE A 195 1.46 1.27 0.44
C PHE A 195 1.65 2.48 1.35
N ALA A 196 1.65 3.67 0.78
CA ALA A 196 1.57 4.92 1.52
C ALA A 196 0.35 5.71 1.07
N ALA A 197 -0.48 6.10 2.03
CA ALA A 197 -1.59 7.00 1.76
C ALA A 197 -1.07 8.42 1.43
N LYS A 198 -1.83 9.12 0.58
CA LYS A 198 -1.72 10.57 0.37
C LYS A 198 -1.74 11.30 1.71
N ASN A 199 -0.92 12.34 1.86
CA ASN A 199 -0.93 13.19 3.05
C ASN A 199 -1.96 14.31 2.87
N LYS A 200 -2.81 14.55 3.89
CA LYS A 200 -4.02 15.38 3.76
C LYS A 200 -3.80 16.88 3.93
N ASP A 201 -2.56 17.33 4.04
CA ASP A 201 -2.30 18.72 4.36
C ASP A 201 -2.46 19.57 3.10
N ASP A 202 -3.60 20.24 2.99
CA ASP A 202 -3.94 21.41 2.16
C ASP A 202 -2.84 21.84 1.18
N VAL A 203 -2.64 21.06 0.11
CA VAL A 203 -2.01 21.64 -1.07
C VAL A 203 -3.08 22.50 -1.72
N THR A 204 -3.21 23.72 -1.19
CA THR A 204 -3.68 24.92 -1.88
C THR A 204 -2.74 25.21 -3.07
N TRP A 205 -2.54 24.22 -3.96
CA TRP A 205 -1.63 24.31 -5.10
C TRP A 205 -2.08 25.39 -6.09
N TYR A 206 -3.37 25.76 -6.04
CA TYR A 206 -3.90 26.90 -6.78
C TYR A 206 -3.45 28.28 -6.26
N GLY A 207 -2.88 28.36 -5.05
CA GLY A 207 -2.34 29.61 -4.48
C GLY A 207 -0.83 29.80 -4.65
N SER A 208 -0.08 28.74 -4.95
CA SER A 208 1.39 28.73 -4.94
C SER A 208 2.03 28.79 -6.32
N ALA A 209 1.26 28.58 -7.40
CA ALA A 209 1.69 28.83 -8.77
C ALA A 209 2.08 30.31 -9.02
N ALA A 210 1.66 31.22 -8.14
CA ALA A 210 2.04 32.64 -8.18
C ALA A 210 3.32 32.98 -7.38
N LYS A 211 3.90 32.05 -6.59
CA LYS A 211 5.07 32.34 -5.73
C LYS A 211 6.35 31.63 -6.13
N ILE A 212 6.29 30.59 -6.98
CA ILE A 212 7.49 30.01 -7.61
C ILE A 212 7.65 30.63 -9.00
N GLY A 213 7.89 31.94 -9.02
CA GLY A 213 8.47 32.60 -10.18
C GLY A 213 9.89 32.07 -10.38
N GLY A 214 10.04 31.07 -11.25
CA GLY A 214 11.36 30.62 -11.71
C GLY A 214 11.52 29.10 -11.84
N GLY A 215 10.85 28.51 -12.83
CA GLY A 215 11.42 27.33 -13.51
C GLY A 215 10.97 25.95 -13.05
N LEU A 216 9.66 25.68 -13.00
CA LEU A 216 9.09 24.43 -13.54
C LEU A 216 7.56 24.54 -13.53
N ALA A 217 6.98 24.91 -14.68
CA ALA A 217 5.53 24.97 -14.84
C ALA A 217 5.00 23.59 -15.27
N LEU A 218 4.51 22.79 -14.33
CA LEU A 218 3.64 21.65 -14.61
C LEU A 218 2.20 22.18 -14.70
N ALA A 219 1.77 22.47 -15.92
CA ALA A 219 0.40 22.86 -16.22
C ALA A 219 -0.52 21.62 -16.17
N VAL A 220 -1.23 21.43 -15.06
CA VAL A 220 -2.42 20.57 -15.03
C VAL A 220 -3.60 21.44 -15.49
N ALA A 221 -3.79 21.55 -16.80
CA ALA A 221 -4.96 22.20 -17.38
C ALA A 221 -6.03 21.13 -17.65
N GLY A 222 -7.18 21.27 -16.98
CA GLY A 222 -8.38 20.50 -17.25
C GLY A 222 -8.86 20.69 -18.69
N GLY A 223 -9.39 19.62 -19.27
CA GLY A 223 -9.87 19.62 -20.64
C GLY A 223 -10.68 18.36 -20.97
N VAL A 224 -11.73 18.08 -20.20
CA VAL A 224 -12.86 17.29 -20.70
C VAL A 224 -13.79 18.28 -21.40
N GLY A 225 -13.67 18.38 -22.72
CA GLY A 225 -14.50 19.22 -23.57
C GLY A 225 -14.64 18.59 -24.95
N ALA A 226 -15.88 18.31 -25.33
CA ALA A 226 -16.27 17.53 -26.50
C ALA A 226 -15.78 18.13 -27.84
N ALA A 227 -15.38 17.25 -28.76
CA ALA A 227 -15.44 17.50 -30.21
C ALA A 227 -15.55 16.17 -30.97
N TYR A 228 -16.77 15.63 -31.01
CA TYR A 228 -17.17 14.57 -31.93
C TYR A 228 -17.68 15.23 -33.22
N THR A 229 -16.81 15.55 -34.17
CA THR A 229 -17.21 15.89 -35.55
C THR A 229 -16.18 15.40 -36.55
N GLY A 230 -16.56 14.37 -37.31
CA GLY A 230 -16.31 14.28 -38.75
C GLY A 230 -14.88 14.05 -39.23
N GLY A 231 -14.54 12.77 -39.45
CA GLY A 231 -13.77 12.29 -40.60
C GLY A 231 -12.53 13.06 -41.03
N LEU A 232 -11.36 12.63 -40.55
CA LEU A 232 -10.21 12.40 -41.42
C LEU A 232 -9.25 11.44 -40.71
N SER A 233 -8.74 10.46 -41.45
CA SER A 233 -7.82 9.43 -41.00
C SER A 233 -6.48 10.01 -40.53
N LEU A 234 -6.38 10.31 -39.24
CA LEU A 234 -5.13 10.49 -38.52
C LEU A 234 -5.03 9.34 -37.52
N LYS A 235 -3.99 8.50 -37.69
CA LYS A 235 -3.56 7.58 -36.65
C LYS A 235 -3.22 8.43 -35.43
N ALA A 236 -4.18 8.54 -34.51
CA ALA A 236 -3.94 9.13 -33.21
C ALA A 236 -2.96 8.21 -32.48
N THR A 237 -1.67 8.56 -32.56
CA THR A 237 -0.71 8.19 -31.54
C THR A 237 -1.32 8.65 -30.23
N PHE A 238 -1.79 7.70 -29.41
CA PHE A 238 -2.00 7.95 -27.99
C PHE A 238 -0.62 8.24 -27.41
N VAL A 239 -0.16 9.48 -27.57
CA VAL A 239 0.78 10.09 -26.65
C VAL A 239 -0.06 10.26 -25.39
N GLY A 240 -0.13 9.20 -24.59
CA GLY A 240 -0.67 9.28 -23.25
C GLY A 240 -0.03 10.50 -22.61
N LEU A 241 -0.85 11.39 -22.06
CA LEU A 241 -0.39 12.54 -21.31
C LEU A 241 0.64 12.06 -20.30
N GLY A 242 1.90 12.23 -20.67
CA GLY A 242 3.03 12.15 -19.79
C GLY A 242 2.86 13.29 -18.81
N VAL A 243 2.21 13.00 -17.69
CA VAL A 243 2.75 13.50 -16.43
C VAL A 243 4.22 13.11 -16.53
N ALA A 244 5.08 14.11 -16.71
CA ALA A 244 6.51 13.89 -16.63
C ALA A 244 6.75 13.42 -15.19
N SER A 245 6.62 12.12 -14.96
CA SER A 245 7.43 11.42 -13.99
C SER A 245 8.86 11.64 -14.48
N THR A 246 9.43 12.80 -14.12
CA THR A 246 10.86 12.89 -13.94
C THR A 246 11.16 11.75 -13.00
N ALA A 247 11.63 10.68 -13.59
CA ALA A 247 12.01 9.51 -12.87
C ALA A 247 13.23 9.96 -12.07
N ILE A 248 13.02 10.28 -10.79
CA ILE A 248 14.08 10.64 -9.85
C ILE A 248 14.81 9.32 -9.56
N PHE A 249 15.56 8.84 -10.54
CA PHE A 249 16.48 7.73 -10.40
C PHE A 249 17.85 8.35 -10.19
N GLY A 250 18.25 8.61 -8.93
CA GLY A 250 19.65 8.93 -8.68
C GLY A 250 20.00 9.65 -7.38
N SER A 251 19.07 10.27 -6.67
CA SER A 251 19.38 10.90 -5.39
C SER A 251 19.04 9.98 -4.23
N GLY A 252 20.08 9.63 -3.46
CA GLY A 252 19.99 8.66 -2.36
C GLY A 252 18.97 9.01 -1.28
N VAL A 253 18.86 8.09 -0.31
CA VAL A 253 17.94 8.00 0.84
C VAL A 253 17.43 9.33 1.45
N ALA A 254 18.20 10.42 1.37
CA ALA A 254 17.78 11.75 1.80
C ALA A 254 16.54 12.29 1.03
N ASP A 255 16.38 11.98 -0.26
CA ASP A 255 15.22 12.43 -1.05
C ASP A 255 13.99 11.54 -0.86
N ALA A 256 14.16 10.29 -0.41
CA ALA A 256 13.04 9.41 -0.10
C ALA A 256 12.19 9.94 1.06
N ASN A 257 12.83 10.53 2.08
CA ASN A 257 12.13 11.16 3.21
C ASN A 257 11.33 12.40 2.77
N LYS A 258 11.84 13.19 1.83
CA LYS A 258 11.13 14.35 1.29
C LYS A 258 9.94 13.93 0.42
N LEU A 259 10.12 12.90 -0.41
CA LEU A 259 9.04 12.30 -1.20
C LEU A 259 7.94 11.68 -0.33
N GLN A 260 8.25 11.29 0.91
CA GLN A 260 7.26 10.74 1.83
C GLN A 260 6.46 11.82 2.58
N THR A 261 7.07 12.97 2.85
CA THR A 261 6.40 14.03 3.61
C THR A 261 5.37 14.80 2.77
N GLU A 262 5.66 14.99 1.48
CA GLU A 262 4.80 15.74 0.53
C GLU A 262 4.11 14.83 -0.50
N ARG A 263 3.30 13.86 -0.02
CA ARG A 263 2.54 12.97 -0.92
C ARG A 263 1.18 13.54 -1.30
N ASP A 264 1.06 14.00 -2.55
CA ASP A 264 -0.19 14.46 -3.17
C ASP A 264 -1.11 13.32 -3.63
N VAL A 265 -0.58 12.10 -3.71
CA VAL A 265 -1.28 10.90 -4.18
C VAL A 265 -0.83 9.67 -3.39
N SER A 266 -1.72 8.66 -3.31
CA SER A 266 -1.37 7.39 -2.68
C SER A 266 -0.35 6.65 -3.54
N THR A 267 0.65 6.02 -2.93
CA THR A 267 1.81 5.51 -3.65
C THR A 267 2.15 4.09 -3.21
N ILE A 268 2.44 3.22 -4.18
CA ILE A 268 3.06 1.91 -3.96
C ILE A 268 4.56 2.04 -4.13
N TYR A 269 5.31 1.55 -3.15
CA TYR A 269 6.77 1.48 -3.17
C TYR A 269 7.20 0.02 -3.33
N ILE A 270 8.21 -0.21 -4.16
CA ILE A 270 8.95 -1.46 -4.25
C ILE A 270 10.43 -1.13 -4.00
N ASP A 271 10.96 -1.65 -2.90
CA ASP A 271 12.34 -1.36 -2.46
C ASP A 271 12.90 -2.53 -1.65
N GLU A 272 14.20 -2.51 -1.32
CA GLU A 272 14.81 -3.50 -0.42
C GLU A 272 14.12 -3.44 0.95
N LEU A 273 13.84 -4.61 1.54
CA LEU A 273 13.06 -4.71 2.78
C LEU A 273 13.74 -3.98 3.94
N GLY A 274 15.07 -4.05 4.01
CA GLY A 274 15.85 -3.35 5.04
C GLY A 274 15.70 -1.83 4.97
N SER A 275 15.64 -1.26 3.77
CA SER A 275 15.37 0.16 3.56
C SER A 275 13.95 0.51 4.02
N LEU A 276 12.95 -0.26 3.56
CA LEU A 276 11.54 -0.02 3.90
C LEU A 276 11.25 -0.09 5.39
N ASN A 277 11.88 -1.01 6.12
CA ASN A 277 11.70 -1.12 7.57
C ASN A 277 12.18 0.13 8.33
N GLY A 278 13.02 0.98 7.73
CA GLY A 278 13.43 2.24 8.32
C GLY A 278 12.34 3.32 8.32
N TYR A 279 11.30 3.19 7.49
CA TYR A 279 10.32 4.26 7.27
C TYR A 279 8.86 3.77 7.07
N CYS A 280 8.64 2.46 6.92
CA CYS A 280 7.33 1.83 6.87
C CYS A 280 7.10 0.93 8.07
N TYR A 281 5.85 0.82 8.50
CA TYR A 281 5.41 -0.14 9.50
C TYR A 281 5.28 -1.55 8.91
N GLN A 282 5.83 -2.52 9.63
CA GLN A 282 5.60 -3.94 9.40
C GLN A 282 4.50 -4.39 10.36
N GLY A 283 3.38 -4.87 9.81
CA GLY A 283 2.30 -5.43 10.61
C GLY A 283 2.67 -6.83 11.07
N ASP A 284 3.08 -6.95 12.34
CA ASP A 284 3.22 -8.23 13.02
C ASP A 284 2.10 -8.36 14.07
N LEU A 285 1.42 -9.52 14.09
CA LEU A 285 0.47 -9.88 15.15
C LEU A 285 1.17 -10.44 16.40
N GLY A 286 2.49 -10.31 16.50
CA GLY A 286 3.28 -10.79 17.64
C GLY A 286 3.57 -12.27 17.52
N GLY A 287 4.15 -12.68 16.38
CA GLY A 287 4.46 -14.07 16.08
C GLY A 287 5.94 -14.34 15.86
N ASP A 288 6.81 -13.93 16.81
CA ASP A 288 8.11 -14.55 17.11
C ASP A 288 8.47 -14.35 18.60
#